data_AF-A0A7C2Z4G1-F1
#
_entry.id   AF-A0A7C2Z4G1-F1
#
_cell.length_a   1.000
_cell.length_b   1.000
_cell.length_c   1.000
_cell.angle_alpha   90.00
_cell.angle_beta   90.00
_cell.angle_gamma   90.00
#
_symmetry.space_group_name_H-M   'P 1'
#
loop_
_entity.id
_entity.type
_entity.pdbx_description
1 polymer ?
#
loop_
_entity_poly.entity_id
_entity_poly.type
_entity_poly.pdbx_seq_one_letter_code
_entity_poly.pdbx_strand_id
1 'polypeptide(L)'
;MAECQPKIPEVNYRNEDWWREFFVKPFTEFYSTVSGFIYARRGLLGSLSNLQQAFNDPKYGALALEILLGGVNPDCVAKASVDENCIPGNSMASFYRRILGIELDLDSLNRLLNTYRYYAAGGQGYDYNALSKASSGIGVKELKSKVMDIVNELYSTVSSILSTANINPPEPKQYTVNGARDLVDAFIEVYNSGMKLLPLYNKVTFFTQSLIAPKPYLKLMYCDDIFNESVNPMYRYGFRLSDILTPGLNEELNREWAIVGHKEGSTGDLIMKLLSGLYQLNIELVKSKIFNVDNELMKYINNYRQYLDVLLTKLAPKVGLKPEDIYWIEVSSNNGKVKLEIMGRDVRSERRIVVDYLEFVTDFSPSLFLGLLDFALSSSLEFRTMEMSTSAQGVTLRLYVPWVI
;
A
#
# COMPACT_ATOMS: atom_id res chain seq x y z
N MET A 1 -36.23 17.10 -18.50
CA MET A 1 -35.35 17.40 -17.36
C MET A 1 -33.93 17.39 -17.91
N ALA A 2 -33.12 18.44 -17.66
CA ALA A 2 -31.73 18.43 -18.09
C ALA A 2 -31.02 17.25 -17.40
N GLU A 3 -30.29 16.46 -18.17
CA GLU A 3 -29.55 15.30 -17.68
C GLU A 3 -28.48 15.79 -16.71
N CYS A 4 -28.54 15.38 -15.44
CA CYS A 4 -27.55 15.80 -14.44
C CYS A 4 -26.16 15.33 -14.88
N GLN A 5 -25.19 16.26 -14.90
CA GLN A 5 -23.81 15.98 -15.30
C GLN A 5 -22.88 15.98 -14.07
N PRO A 6 -21.99 14.99 -13.94
CA PRO A 6 -20.96 15.00 -12.91
C PRO A 6 -20.12 16.28 -12.93
N LYS A 7 -19.77 16.77 -11.73
CA LYS A 7 -18.95 17.99 -11.57
C LYS A 7 -17.45 17.76 -11.79
N ILE A 8 -17.03 16.50 -11.91
CA ILE A 8 -15.66 16.13 -12.23
C ILE A 8 -15.67 15.57 -13.65
N PRO A 9 -15.34 16.39 -14.67
CA PRO A 9 -15.50 16.02 -16.08
C PRO A 9 -14.70 14.77 -16.46
N GLU A 10 -13.61 14.50 -15.74
CA GLU A 10 -12.75 13.35 -15.99
C GLU A 10 -13.31 12.02 -15.49
N VAL A 11 -14.33 12.03 -14.63
CA VAL A 11 -14.94 10.82 -14.06
C VAL A 11 -16.13 10.41 -14.93
N ASN A 12 -15.99 9.28 -15.63
CA ASN A 12 -17.01 8.76 -16.53
C ASN A 12 -17.61 7.44 -16.02
N TYR A 13 -18.07 7.44 -14.76
CA TYR A 13 -18.56 6.24 -14.08
C TYR A 13 -19.79 5.59 -14.72
N ARG A 14 -20.53 6.35 -15.54
CA ARG A 14 -21.69 5.87 -16.30
C ARG A 14 -21.30 5.12 -17.58
N ASN A 15 -20.05 5.23 -18.04
CA ASN A 15 -19.57 4.58 -19.25
C ASN A 15 -18.92 3.23 -18.93
N GLU A 16 -19.46 2.15 -19.51
CA GLU A 16 -18.89 0.80 -19.37
C GLU A 16 -17.45 0.71 -19.89
N ASP A 17 -17.11 1.43 -20.96
CA ASP A 17 -15.77 1.43 -21.54
C ASP A 17 -14.73 1.94 -20.55
N TRP A 18 -15.09 2.91 -19.71
CA TRP A 18 -14.21 3.49 -18.69
C TRP A 18 -13.80 2.45 -17.64
N TRP A 19 -14.74 1.63 -17.20
CA TRP A 19 -14.46 0.53 -16.28
C TRP A 19 -13.65 -0.58 -16.93
N ARG A 20 -14.03 -0.98 -18.16
CA ARG A 20 -13.28 -1.98 -18.92
C ARG A 20 -11.82 -1.55 -19.12
N GLU A 21 -11.58 -0.32 -19.52
CA GLU A 21 -10.23 0.22 -19.74
C GLU A 21 -9.36 0.16 -18.49
N PHE A 22 -9.92 0.48 -17.32
CA PHE A 22 -9.20 0.37 -16.05
C PHE A 22 -8.75 -1.05 -15.77
N PHE A 23 -9.64 -2.03 -15.90
CA PHE A 23 -9.30 -3.42 -15.61
C PHE A 23 -8.39 -4.05 -16.67
N VAL A 24 -8.55 -3.70 -17.94
CA VAL A 24 -7.77 -4.27 -19.06
C VAL A 24 -6.34 -3.73 -19.12
N LYS A 25 -6.11 -2.49 -18.68
CA LYS A 25 -4.81 -1.84 -18.85
C LYS A 25 -4.05 -1.66 -17.54
N PRO A 26 -4.26 -0.58 -16.75
CA PRO A 26 -3.41 -0.33 -15.58
C PRO A 26 -3.55 -1.42 -14.51
N PHE A 27 -4.74 -2.00 -14.32
CA PHE A 27 -4.94 -3.04 -13.31
C PHE A 27 -4.33 -4.38 -13.72
N THR A 28 -4.53 -4.79 -14.98
CA THR A 28 -3.90 -5.98 -15.56
C THR A 28 -2.38 -5.88 -15.58
N GLU A 29 -1.82 -4.71 -15.93
CA GLU A 29 -0.37 -4.46 -15.87
C GLU A 29 0.16 -4.72 -14.45
N PHE A 30 -0.47 -4.15 -13.42
CA PHE A 30 -0.04 -4.34 -12.04
C PHE A 30 -0.18 -5.79 -11.56
N TYR A 31 -1.30 -6.47 -11.86
CA TYR A 31 -1.46 -7.89 -11.52
C TYR A 31 -0.36 -8.74 -12.15
N SER A 32 -0.13 -8.56 -13.46
CA SER A 32 0.81 -9.38 -14.21
C SER A 32 2.25 -9.21 -13.71
N THR A 33 2.66 -7.98 -13.39
CA THR A 33 3.98 -7.68 -12.84
C THR A 33 4.14 -8.25 -11.43
N VAL A 34 3.19 -8.00 -10.51
CA VAL A 34 3.31 -8.47 -9.11
C VAL A 34 3.27 -9.99 -9.02
N SER A 35 2.38 -10.64 -9.79
CA SER A 35 2.30 -12.11 -9.85
C SER A 35 3.59 -12.71 -10.42
N GLY A 36 4.07 -12.17 -11.54
CA GLY A 36 5.31 -12.59 -12.18
C GLY A 36 6.52 -12.45 -11.27
N PHE A 37 6.63 -11.31 -10.58
CA PHE A 37 7.71 -11.05 -9.63
C PHE A 37 7.70 -12.02 -8.45
N ILE A 38 6.52 -12.30 -7.88
CA ILE A 38 6.37 -13.28 -6.80
C ILE A 38 6.84 -14.68 -7.25
N TYR A 39 6.47 -15.10 -8.47
CA TYR A 39 6.92 -16.38 -9.00
C TYR A 39 8.42 -16.41 -9.25
N ALA A 40 8.99 -15.37 -9.82
CA ALA A 40 10.42 -15.26 -10.06
C ALA A 40 11.22 -15.30 -8.75
N ARG A 41 10.77 -14.57 -7.72
CA ARG A 41 11.37 -14.58 -6.38
C ARG A 41 11.32 -15.97 -5.75
N ARG A 42 10.17 -16.65 -5.82
CA ARG A 42 10.02 -18.03 -5.31
C ARG A 42 10.92 -19.01 -6.05
N GLY A 43 11.00 -18.90 -7.38
CA GLY A 43 11.89 -19.73 -8.19
C GLY A 43 13.37 -19.54 -7.82
N LEU A 44 13.77 -18.29 -7.58
CA LEU A 44 15.12 -17.97 -7.13
C LEU A 44 15.41 -18.54 -5.73
N LEU A 45 14.49 -18.35 -4.78
CA LEU A 45 14.61 -18.95 -3.44
C LEU A 45 14.73 -20.47 -3.50
N GLY A 46 13.93 -21.13 -4.34
CA GLY A 46 14.04 -22.57 -4.58
C GLY A 46 15.42 -22.97 -5.10
N SER A 47 15.95 -22.19 -6.06
CA SER A 47 17.28 -22.44 -6.66
C SER A 47 18.43 -22.21 -5.68
N LEU A 48 18.28 -21.29 -4.72
CA LEU A 48 19.31 -20.95 -3.71
C LEU A 48 19.11 -21.66 -2.37
N SER A 49 18.05 -22.46 -2.23
CA SER A 49 17.75 -23.21 -1.01
C SER A 49 18.85 -24.21 -0.63
N ASN A 50 19.61 -24.69 -1.62
CA ASN A 50 20.81 -25.49 -1.44
C ASN A 50 21.99 -24.80 -2.15
N LEU A 51 22.78 -24.03 -1.40
CA LEU A 51 23.89 -23.27 -1.98
C LEU A 51 24.98 -24.16 -2.56
N GLN A 52 25.17 -25.37 -2.01
CA GLN A 52 26.13 -26.32 -2.58
C GLN A 52 25.75 -26.70 -4.01
N GLN A 53 24.47 -26.97 -4.27
CA GLN A 53 23.98 -27.22 -5.63
C GLN A 53 24.08 -25.96 -6.50
N ALA A 54 23.72 -24.79 -5.97
CA ALA A 54 23.81 -23.53 -6.70
C ALA A 54 25.26 -23.24 -7.17
N PHE A 55 26.28 -23.50 -6.35
CA PHE A 55 27.68 -23.32 -6.75
C PHE A 55 28.20 -24.39 -7.71
N ASN A 56 27.59 -25.59 -7.73
CA ASN A 56 27.92 -26.62 -8.71
C ASN A 56 27.29 -26.34 -10.09
N ASP A 57 26.29 -25.45 -10.15
CA ASP A 57 25.69 -25.02 -11.40
C ASP A 57 26.40 -23.74 -11.92
N PRO A 58 27.03 -23.79 -13.12
CA PRO A 58 27.71 -22.65 -13.72
C PRO A 58 26.84 -21.38 -13.85
N LYS A 59 25.51 -21.54 -13.94
CA LYS A 59 24.57 -20.42 -14.04
C LYS A 59 24.31 -19.77 -12.68
N TYR A 60 24.17 -20.56 -11.62
CA TYR A 60 23.71 -20.06 -10.31
C TYR A 60 24.87 -19.66 -9.38
N GLY A 61 26.09 -20.16 -9.60
CA GLY A 61 27.22 -19.85 -8.73
C GLY A 61 27.59 -18.36 -8.72
N ALA A 62 27.66 -17.72 -9.89
CA ALA A 62 27.90 -16.27 -9.99
C ALA A 62 26.74 -15.46 -9.39
N LEU A 63 25.50 -15.83 -9.72
CA LEU A 63 24.29 -15.19 -9.23
C LEU A 63 24.21 -15.24 -7.68
N ALA A 64 24.55 -16.37 -7.07
CA ALA A 64 24.58 -16.52 -5.62
C ALA A 64 25.58 -15.55 -4.96
N LEU A 65 26.77 -15.36 -5.56
CA LEU A 65 27.75 -14.40 -5.05
C LEU A 65 27.29 -12.95 -5.20
N GLU A 66 26.67 -12.59 -6.33
CA GLU A 66 26.11 -11.25 -6.53
C GLU A 66 25.01 -10.91 -5.51
N ILE A 67 24.14 -11.88 -5.23
CA ILE A 67 23.03 -11.73 -4.28
C ILE A 67 23.54 -11.64 -2.85
N LEU A 68 24.49 -12.49 -2.45
CA LEU A 68 24.89 -12.63 -1.05
C LEU A 68 26.03 -11.69 -0.66
N LEU A 69 26.93 -11.39 -1.60
CA LEU A 69 28.16 -10.63 -1.35
C LEU A 69 28.28 -9.37 -2.23
N GLY A 70 27.33 -9.12 -3.14
CA GLY A 70 27.39 -7.98 -4.06
C GLY A 70 27.41 -6.64 -3.34
N GLY A 71 28.56 -5.97 -3.37
CA GLY A 71 28.80 -4.67 -2.76
C GLY A 71 29.15 -4.70 -1.26
N VAL A 72 29.49 -5.88 -0.70
CA VAL A 72 30.06 -5.99 0.66
C VAL A 72 31.35 -5.17 0.79
N ASN A 73 31.54 -4.50 1.92
CA ASN A 73 32.70 -3.64 2.17
C ASN A 73 34.02 -4.45 2.05
N PRO A 74 34.96 -4.05 1.17
CA PRO A 74 36.25 -4.71 0.99
C PRO A 74 37.05 -4.93 2.29
N ASP A 75 36.95 -4.02 3.26
CA ASP A 75 37.64 -4.16 4.55
C ASP A 75 37.08 -5.32 5.38
N CYS A 76 35.77 -5.57 5.28
CA CYS A 76 35.13 -6.71 5.91
C CYS A 76 35.51 -8.01 5.21
N VAL A 77 35.59 -7.98 3.87
CA VAL A 77 36.16 -9.08 3.10
C VAL A 77 37.58 -9.37 3.58
N ALA A 78 38.45 -8.36 3.72
CA ALA A 78 39.83 -8.52 4.17
C ALA A 78 39.93 -9.10 5.60
N LYS A 79 39.02 -8.71 6.50
CA LYS A 79 38.96 -9.19 7.88
C LYS A 79 38.27 -10.55 8.06
N ALA A 80 37.62 -11.10 7.02
CA ALA A 80 36.85 -12.34 7.09
C ALA A 80 35.76 -12.36 8.20
N SER A 81 35.23 -11.18 8.51
CA SER A 81 34.20 -10.98 9.53
C SER A 81 33.21 -9.97 9.01
N VAL A 82 31.97 -10.41 8.82
CA VAL A 82 30.83 -9.58 8.46
C VAL A 82 30.03 -9.27 9.72
N ASP A 83 29.86 -7.99 9.99
CA ASP A 83 28.80 -7.48 10.85
C ASP A 83 27.77 -6.70 10.02
N GLU A 84 26.74 -6.15 10.64
CA GLU A 84 25.69 -5.42 9.93
C GLU A 84 26.20 -4.19 9.16
N ASN A 85 27.34 -3.61 9.55
CA ASN A 85 27.94 -2.45 8.87
C ASN A 85 28.72 -2.84 7.61
N CYS A 86 28.99 -4.14 7.42
CA CYS A 86 29.74 -4.64 6.28
C CYS A 86 28.93 -4.75 4.99
N ILE A 87 27.61 -4.60 5.03
CA ILE A 87 26.72 -4.59 3.87
C ILE A 87 26.19 -3.16 3.70
N PRO A 88 26.82 -2.33 2.84
CA PRO A 88 26.37 -0.96 2.59
C PRO A 88 24.90 -0.92 2.17
N GLY A 89 24.14 0.06 2.67
CA GLY A 89 22.69 0.15 2.42
C GLY A 89 22.29 0.21 0.94
N ASN A 90 23.16 0.72 0.07
CA ASN A 90 22.96 0.83 -1.38
C ASN A 90 23.54 -0.34 -2.19
N SER A 91 23.96 -1.42 -1.52
CA SER A 91 24.54 -2.60 -2.18
C SER A 91 23.47 -3.60 -2.66
N MET A 92 23.86 -4.47 -3.60
CA MET A 92 22.98 -5.54 -4.10
C MET A 92 22.58 -6.48 -2.97
N ALA A 93 23.54 -6.89 -2.14
CA ALA A 93 23.26 -7.74 -0.98
C ALA A 93 22.28 -7.08 0.01
N SER A 94 22.37 -5.76 0.20
CA SER A 94 21.40 -5.03 1.03
C SER A 94 19.99 -5.06 0.45
N PHE A 95 19.84 -4.90 -0.87
CA PHE A 95 18.53 -5.00 -1.52
C PHE A 95 17.91 -6.40 -1.33
N TYR A 96 18.66 -7.46 -1.64
CA TYR A 96 18.16 -8.83 -1.48
C TYR A 96 17.81 -9.15 -0.03
N ARG A 97 18.65 -8.72 0.92
CA ARG A 97 18.43 -8.91 2.35
C ARG A 97 17.22 -8.12 2.87
N ARG A 98 17.23 -6.79 2.70
CA ARG A 98 16.30 -5.87 3.37
C ARG A 98 14.98 -5.68 2.63
N ILE A 99 15.01 -5.74 1.28
CA ILE A 99 13.82 -5.59 0.46
C ILE A 99 13.22 -6.94 0.15
N LEU A 100 14.01 -7.88 -0.38
CA LEU A 100 13.48 -9.19 -0.80
C LEU A 100 13.43 -10.24 0.32
N GLY A 101 14.05 -10.01 1.47
CA GLY A 101 14.09 -10.99 2.55
C GLY A 101 14.85 -12.28 2.19
N ILE A 102 15.87 -12.18 1.34
CA ILE A 102 16.70 -13.30 0.86
C ILE A 102 18.09 -13.15 1.48
N GLU A 103 18.47 -14.06 2.38
CA GLU A 103 19.74 -13.94 3.12
C GLU A 103 20.30 -15.29 3.61
N LEU A 104 21.56 -15.28 4.05
CA LEU A 104 22.18 -16.28 4.92
C LEU A 104 22.28 -15.76 6.35
N ASP A 105 22.24 -16.64 7.36
CA ASP A 105 22.67 -16.23 8.70
C ASP A 105 24.14 -15.81 8.72
N LEU A 106 24.51 -14.97 9.69
CA LEU A 106 25.85 -14.36 9.76
C LEU A 106 26.97 -15.40 9.82
N ASP A 107 26.77 -16.52 10.50
CA ASP A 107 27.76 -17.60 10.59
C ASP A 107 27.98 -18.24 9.21
N SER A 108 26.90 -18.56 8.51
CA SER A 108 26.94 -19.07 7.14
C SER A 108 27.58 -18.09 6.17
N LEU A 109 27.28 -16.78 6.31
CA LEU A 109 27.86 -15.72 5.51
C LEU A 109 29.36 -15.57 5.77
N ASN A 110 29.79 -15.64 7.04
CA ASN A 110 31.21 -15.61 7.43
C ASN A 110 31.97 -16.83 6.92
N ARG A 111 31.37 -18.02 6.94
CA ARG A 111 31.95 -19.23 6.34
C ARG A 111 32.15 -19.07 4.84
N LEU A 112 31.13 -18.57 4.13
CA LEU A 112 31.21 -18.28 2.69
C LEU A 112 32.29 -17.23 2.39
N LEU A 113 32.32 -16.13 3.15
CA LEU A 113 33.25 -15.03 2.97
C LEU A 113 34.71 -15.46 3.20
N ASN A 114 34.97 -16.28 4.22
CA ASN A 114 36.29 -16.83 4.51
C ASN A 114 36.86 -17.61 3.31
N THR A 115 36.02 -18.49 2.75
CA THR A 115 36.38 -19.25 1.55
C THR A 115 36.56 -18.31 0.37
N TYR A 116 35.63 -17.39 0.12
CA TYR A 116 35.71 -16.41 -0.96
C TYR A 116 37.02 -15.60 -0.93
N ARG A 117 37.39 -15.05 0.24
CA ARG A 117 38.61 -14.27 0.45
C ARG A 117 39.88 -15.06 0.12
N TYR A 118 39.97 -16.31 0.60
CA TYR A 118 41.16 -17.13 0.44
C TYR A 118 41.54 -17.31 -1.03
N TYR A 119 40.56 -17.59 -1.89
CA TYR A 119 40.80 -17.78 -3.32
C TYR A 119 40.96 -16.47 -4.07
N ALA A 120 40.17 -15.45 -3.75
CA ALA A 120 40.28 -14.13 -4.38
C ALA A 120 41.64 -13.48 -4.13
N ALA A 121 42.18 -13.57 -2.91
CA ALA A 121 43.49 -13.01 -2.55
C ALA A 121 44.68 -13.76 -3.18
N GLY A 122 44.49 -15.03 -3.56
CA GLY A 122 45.52 -15.84 -4.21
C GLY A 122 45.72 -15.55 -5.70
N GLY A 123 44.98 -14.59 -6.28
CA GLY A 123 45.05 -14.24 -7.71
C GLY A 123 44.49 -15.33 -8.65
N GLN A 124 43.86 -16.38 -8.11
CA GLN A 124 43.32 -17.51 -8.89
C GLN A 124 41.84 -17.33 -9.30
N GLY A 125 41.24 -16.16 -9.04
CA GLY A 125 39.80 -15.99 -9.15
C GLY A 125 39.05 -16.68 -8.00
N TYR A 126 37.77 -16.99 -8.19
CA TYR A 126 36.96 -17.74 -7.22
C TYR A 126 36.87 -19.23 -7.60
N ASP A 127 37.01 -20.13 -6.61
CA ASP A 127 36.87 -21.57 -6.80
C ASP A 127 35.47 -22.04 -6.38
N TYR A 128 34.62 -22.33 -7.38
CA TYR A 128 33.27 -22.82 -7.15
C TYR A 128 33.22 -24.19 -6.45
N ASN A 129 34.23 -25.05 -6.64
CA ASN A 129 34.29 -26.33 -5.91
C ASN A 129 34.57 -26.09 -4.42
N ALA A 130 35.42 -25.13 -4.09
CA ALA A 130 35.68 -24.75 -2.72
C ALA A 130 34.47 -24.07 -2.07
N LEU A 131 33.80 -23.16 -2.78
CA LEU A 131 32.56 -22.52 -2.34
C LEU A 131 31.42 -23.54 -2.16
N SER A 132 31.31 -24.52 -3.06
CA SER A 132 30.38 -25.65 -2.97
C SER A 132 30.61 -26.49 -1.70
N LYS A 133 31.86 -26.84 -1.39
CA LYS A 133 32.20 -27.53 -0.13
C LYS A 133 31.92 -26.66 1.10
N ALA A 134 32.26 -25.37 1.03
CA ALA A 134 32.04 -24.41 2.11
C ALA A 134 30.56 -24.08 2.33
N SER A 135 29.70 -24.32 1.35
CA SER A 135 28.24 -24.13 1.45
C SER A 135 27.47 -25.41 1.75
N SER A 136 28.16 -26.53 1.97
CA SER A 136 27.49 -27.77 2.37
C SER A 136 26.75 -27.58 3.70
N GLY A 137 25.46 -27.90 3.68
CA GLY A 137 24.51 -27.67 4.78
C GLY A 137 24.01 -26.24 4.92
N ILE A 138 24.40 -25.32 4.01
CA ILE A 138 23.96 -23.93 4.01
C ILE A 138 22.85 -23.75 2.98
N GLY A 139 21.72 -23.20 3.43
CA GLY A 139 20.61 -22.80 2.58
C GLY A 139 20.27 -21.35 2.80
N VAL A 140 19.94 -20.64 1.70
CA VAL A 140 19.35 -19.30 1.79
C VAL A 140 17.99 -19.41 2.45
N LYS A 141 17.75 -18.53 3.42
CA LYS A 141 16.49 -18.47 4.17
C LYS A 141 15.65 -17.31 3.68
N GLU A 142 14.34 -17.50 3.70
CA GLU A 142 13.39 -16.42 3.62
C GLU A 142 13.26 -15.77 5.00
N LEU A 143 13.70 -14.52 5.11
CA LEU A 143 13.52 -13.70 6.30
C LEU A 143 12.30 -12.80 6.16
N LYS A 144 11.75 -12.39 7.30
CA LYS A 144 10.67 -11.41 7.36
C LYS A 144 11.17 -10.08 6.78
N SER A 145 10.65 -9.73 5.61
CA SER A 145 10.81 -8.40 5.01
C SER A 145 9.46 -7.70 5.04
N LYS A 146 9.40 -6.53 5.68
CA LYS A 146 8.18 -5.72 5.71
C LYS A 146 7.73 -5.33 4.30
N VAL A 147 8.68 -5.09 3.39
CA VAL A 147 8.37 -4.79 1.99
C VAL A 147 7.75 -6.01 1.30
N MET A 148 8.29 -7.21 1.51
CA MET A 148 7.70 -8.42 0.94
C MET A 148 6.35 -8.77 1.56
N ASP A 149 6.16 -8.53 2.85
CA ASP A 149 4.86 -8.70 3.52
C ASP A 149 3.80 -7.86 2.80
N ILE A 150 4.10 -6.58 2.53
CA ILE A 150 3.22 -5.66 1.78
C ILE A 150 3.02 -6.16 0.33
N VAL A 151 4.08 -6.57 -0.38
CA VAL A 151 3.95 -7.05 -1.77
C VAL A 151 3.09 -8.32 -1.87
N ASN A 152 3.23 -9.24 -0.92
CA ASN A 152 2.39 -10.44 -0.85
C ASN A 152 0.92 -10.08 -0.59
N GLU A 153 0.66 -9.12 0.30
CA GLU A 153 -0.69 -8.62 0.57
C GLU A 153 -1.29 -7.91 -0.66
N LEU A 154 -0.50 -7.11 -1.38
CA LEU A 154 -0.89 -6.50 -2.64
C LEU A 154 -1.28 -7.56 -3.66
N TYR A 155 -0.46 -8.61 -3.84
CA TYR A 155 -0.79 -9.72 -4.74
C TYR A 155 -2.11 -10.40 -4.39
N SER A 156 -2.33 -10.69 -3.11
CA SER A 156 -3.58 -11.30 -2.62
C SER A 156 -4.80 -10.38 -2.85
N THR A 157 -4.63 -9.08 -2.59
CA THR A 157 -5.69 -8.08 -2.74
C THR A 157 -6.09 -7.90 -4.20
N VAL A 158 -5.13 -7.77 -5.11
CA VAL A 158 -5.40 -7.63 -6.55
C VAL A 158 -6.09 -8.89 -7.09
N SER A 159 -5.67 -10.08 -6.65
CA SER A 159 -6.34 -11.34 -7.00
C SER A 159 -7.81 -11.36 -6.53
N SER A 160 -8.05 -10.88 -5.31
CA SER A 160 -9.40 -10.79 -4.72
C SER A 160 -10.28 -9.78 -5.48
N ILE A 161 -9.71 -8.67 -5.93
CA ILE A 161 -10.42 -7.68 -6.76
C ILE A 161 -10.88 -8.31 -8.07
N LEU A 162 -10.00 -9.03 -8.78
CA LEU A 162 -10.35 -9.68 -10.04
C LEU A 162 -11.47 -10.70 -9.85
N SER A 163 -11.38 -11.52 -8.79
CA SER A 163 -12.41 -12.49 -8.46
C SER A 163 -13.75 -11.80 -8.15
N THR A 164 -13.74 -10.73 -7.36
CA THR A 164 -14.97 -10.00 -6.95
C THR A 164 -15.60 -9.24 -8.12
N ALA A 165 -14.77 -8.74 -9.04
CA ALA A 165 -15.20 -8.08 -10.26
C ALA A 165 -15.59 -9.06 -11.38
N ASN A 166 -15.51 -10.38 -11.16
CA ASN A 166 -15.72 -11.42 -12.16
C ASN A 166 -14.84 -11.26 -13.42
N ILE A 167 -13.57 -10.91 -13.20
CA ILE A 167 -12.59 -10.72 -14.26
C ILE A 167 -11.59 -11.87 -14.21
N ASN A 168 -11.36 -12.50 -15.36
CA ASN A 168 -10.35 -13.54 -15.46
C ASN A 168 -8.96 -12.93 -15.23
N PRO A 169 -8.13 -13.54 -14.36
CA PRO A 169 -6.79 -13.04 -14.12
C PRO A 169 -5.96 -13.14 -15.41
N PRO A 170 -5.21 -12.08 -15.76
CA PRO A 170 -4.32 -12.10 -16.90
C PRO A 170 -3.10 -12.98 -16.60
N GLU A 171 -2.37 -13.39 -17.64
CA GLU A 171 -1.17 -14.19 -17.45
C GLU A 171 -0.08 -13.41 -16.68
N PRO A 172 0.57 -14.05 -15.70
CA PRO A 172 1.72 -13.48 -15.01
C PRO A 172 2.86 -13.16 -15.97
N LYS A 173 3.51 -12.00 -15.78
CA LYS A 173 4.68 -11.64 -16.57
C LYS A 173 5.83 -12.61 -16.27
N GLN A 174 6.46 -13.14 -17.31
CA GLN A 174 7.57 -14.07 -17.17
C GLN A 174 8.88 -13.31 -16.99
N TYR A 175 9.50 -13.44 -15.81
CA TYR A 175 10.83 -12.89 -15.54
C TYR A 175 11.86 -14.01 -15.52
N THR A 176 12.89 -13.89 -16.36
CA THR A 176 14.04 -14.80 -16.32
C THR A 176 15.13 -14.17 -15.46
N VAL A 177 15.54 -14.84 -14.39
CA VAL A 177 16.63 -14.37 -13.51
C VAL A 177 17.94 -15.00 -13.94
N ASN A 178 18.76 -14.23 -14.65
CA ASN A 178 20.10 -14.60 -15.11
C ASN A 178 21.20 -13.84 -14.35
N GLY A 179 20.90 -12.66 -13.81
CA GLY A 179 21.78 -11.86 -12.96
C GLY A 179 21.03 -11.23 -11.79
N ALA A 180 21.76 -10.75 -10.78
CA ALA A 180 21.13 -10.21 -9.57
C ALA A 180 20.27 -8.97 -9.85
N ARG A 181 20.54 -8.24 -10.94
CA ARG A 181 19.77 -7.07 -11.33
C ARG A 181 18.36 -7.39 -11.87
N ASP A 182 18.15 -8.57 -12.44
CA ASP A 182 16.87 -8.90 -13.09
C ASP A 182 15.69 -8.85 -12.11
N LEU A 183 15.89 -9.34 -10.88
CA LEU A 183 14.85 -9.28 -9.85
C LEU A 183 14.69 -7.89 -9.23
N VAL A 184 15.74 -7.05 -9.27
CA VAL A 184 15.65 -5.62 -8.91
C VAL A 184 14.78 -4.90 -9.93
N ASP A 185 15.04 -5.10 -11.22
CA ASP A 185 14.28 -4.47 -12.30
C ASP A 185 12.82 -4.94 -12.30
N ALA A 186 12.57 -6.24 -12.04
CA ALA A 186 11.22 -6.77 -11.84
C ALA A 186 10.50 -6.10 -10.66
N PHE A 187 11.18 -5.90 -9.53
CA PHE A 187 10.60 -5.18 -8.38
C PHE A 187 10.29 -3.71 -8.72
N ILE A 188 11.17 -3.03 -9.46
CA ILE A 188 10.95 -1.66 -9.94
C ILE A 188 9.71 -1.60 -10.83
N GLU A 189 9.48 -2.59 -11.69
CA GLU A 189 8.25 -2.67 -12.49
C GLU A 189 7.00 -2.86 -11.64
N VAL A 190 7.04 -3.70 -10.60
CA VAL A 190 5.93 -3.84 -9.63
C VAL A 190 5.62 -2.50 -8.99
N TYR A 191 6.64 -1.81 -8.48
CA TYR A 191 6.48 -0.49 -7.88
C TYR A 191 5.87 0.51 -8.86
N ASN A 192 6.44 0.66 -10.06
CA ASN A 192 6.00 1.63 -11.04
C ASN A 192 4.58 1.36 -11.54
N SER A 193 4.23 0.10 -11.80
CA SER A 193 2.86 -0.27 -12.21
C SER A 193 1.85 -0.07 -11.08
N GLY A 194 2.24 -0.32 -9.83
CA GLY A 194 1.41 -0.05 -8.66
C GLY A 194 1.16 1.45 -8.45
N MET A 195 2.19 2.30 -8.56
CA MET A 195 2.04 3.76 -8.38
C MET A 195 1.07 4.38 -9.39
N LYS A 196 0.99 3.85 -10.62
CA LYS A 196 0.00 4.28 -11.63
C LYS A 196 -1.46 4.06 -11.20
N LEU A 197 -1.72 3.25 -10.18
CA LEU A 197 -3.06 3.03 -9.63
C LEU A 197 -3.43 4.04 -8.55
N LEU A 198 -2.51 4.88 -8.07
CA LEU A 198 -2.83 5.85 -7.03
C LEU A 198 -3.81 6.92 -7.55
N PRO A 199 -4.71 7.45 -6.69
CA PRO A 199 -5.71 8.46 -7.04
C PRO A 199 -5.15 9.69 -7.77
N LEU A 200 -3.91 10.10 -7.45
CA LEU A 200 -3.26 11.23 -8.11
C LEU A 200 -3.10 11.02 -9.62
N TYR A 201 -2.96 9.76 -10.05
CA TYR A 201 -2.64 9.39 -11.43
C TYR A 201 -3.77 8.60 -12.11
N ASN A 202 -4.76 8.12 -11.34
CA ASN A 202 -5.80 7.24 -11.83
C ASN A 202 -7.20 7.69 -11.39
N LYS A 203 -8.02 8.00 -12.41
CA LYS A 203 -9.36 8.56 -12.23
C LYS A 203 -10.36 7.56 -11.63
N VAL A 204 -10.18 6.26 -11.88
CA VAL A 204 -11.08 5.23 -11.34
C VAL A 204 -10.82 5.02 -9.86
N THR A 205 -9.56 4.98 -9.44
CA THR A 205 -9.23 4.85 -8.00
C THR A 205 -9.48 6.14 -7.24
N PHE A 206 -9.29 7.31 -7.87
CA PHE A 206 -9.78 8.59 -7.34
C PHE A 206 -11.29 8.58 -7.13
N PHE A 207 -12.05 8.18 -8.15
CA PHE A 207 -13.51 8.05 -8.05
C PHE A 207 -13.89 7.10 -6.92
N THR A 208 -13.25 5.93 -6.87
CA THR A 208 -13.49 4.92 -5.82
C THR A 208 -13.27 5.51 -4.43
N GLN A 209 -12.14 6.17 -4.20
CA GLN A 209 -11.86 6.86 -2.93
C GLN A 209 -12.93 7.91 -2.59
N SER A 210 -13.38 8.65 -3.59
CA SER A 210 -14.36 9.72 -3.39
C SER A 210 -15.77 9.26 -3.02
N LEU A 211 -16.07 7.96 -3.14
CA LEU A 211 -17.37 7.41 -2.76
C LEU A 211 -17.56 7.33 -1.24
N ILE A 212 -16.53 7.64 -0.47
CA ILE A 212 -16.62 7.78 0.98
C ILE A 212 -16.96 9.24 1.30
N ALA A 213 -18.25 9.58 1.28
CA ALA A 213 -18.71 10.94 1.53
C ALA A 213 -20.20 10.98 1.91
N PRO A 214 -20.70 12.09 2.46
CA PRO A 214 -22.14 12.28 2.67
C PRO A 214 -22.92 12.12 1.37
N LYS A 215 -24.02 11.38 1.43
CA LYS A 215 -24.91 11.11 0.28
C LYS A 215 -25.34 12.39 -0.46
N PRO A 216 -25.75 13.49 0.20
CA PRO A 216 -26.09 14.73 -0.51
C PRO A 216 -24.91 15.32 -1.28
N TYR A 217 -23.69 15.18 -0.76
CA TYR A 217 -22.48 15.64 -1.43
C TYR A 217 -22.16 14.78 -2.66
N LEU A 218 -22.31 13.46 -2.55
CA LEU A 218 -22.18 12.56 -3.71
C LEU A 218 -23.23 12.85 -4.78
N LYS A 219 -24.49 13.09 -4.41
CA LYS A 219 -25.53 13.52 -5.36
C LYS A 219 -25.16 14.83 -6.05
N LEU A 220 -24.57 15.78 -5.33
CA LEU A 220 -24.09 17.05 -5.89
C LEU A 220 -22.92 16.86 -6.87
N MET A 221 -22.02 15.92 -6.59
CA MET A 221 -20.79 15.71 -7.37
C MET A 221 -20.99 14.76 -8.55
N TYR A 222 -21.82 13.74 -8.37
CA TYR A 222 -21.98 12.62 -9.31
C TYR A 222 -23.42 12.34 -9.72
N CYS A 223 -24.41 13.07 -9.23
CA CYS A 223 -25.85 12.83 -9.46
C CYS A 223 -26.38 11.56 -8.76
N ASP A 224 -27.69 11.34 -8.86
CA ASP A 224 -28.39 10.23 -8.17
C ASP A 224 -28.06 8.85 -8.74
N ASP A 225 -27.68 8.75 -10.02
CA ASP A 225 -27.44 7.46 -10.69
C ASP A 225 -26.33 6.64 -10.03
N ILE A 226 -25.45 7.27 -9.26
CA ILE A 226 -24.40 6.58 -8.53
C ILE A 226 -24.96 5.54 -7.54
N PHE A 227 -26.16 5.76 -7.02
CA PHE A 227 -26.87 4.86 -6.10
C PHE A 227 -27.79 3.87 -6.81
N ASN A 228 -27.92 3.95 -8.13
CA ASN A 228 -28.81 3.10 -8.91
C ASN A 228 -28.05 1.87 -9.44
N GLU A 229 -28.20 0.73 -8.75
CA GLU A 229 -27.52 -0.52 -9.13
C GLU A 229 -27.92 -1.05 -10.51
N SER A 230 -29.12 -0.71 -11.00
CA SER A 230 -29.62 -1.16 -12.30
C SER A 230 -29.07 -0.33 -13.48
N VAL A 231 -28.58 0.88 -13.20
CA VAL A 231 -28.12 1.82 -14.23
C VAL A 231 -26.61 1.97 -14.22
N ASN A 232 -25.97 2.00 -13.05
CA ASN A 232 -24.55 2.29 -12.94
C ASN A 232 -23.69 1.04 -13.21
N PRO A 233 -22.82 1.07 -14.24
CA PRO A 233 -21.86 0.01 -14.56
C PRO A 233 -21.05 -0.57 -13.40
N MET A 234 -20.65 0.26 -12.43
CA MET A 234 -19.71 -0.16 -11.38
C MET A 234 -20.20 -1.38 -10.59
N TYR A 235 -21.53 -1.52 -10.44
CA TYR A 235 -22.13 -2.63 -9.72
C TYR A 235 -21.94 -3.98 -10.43
N ARG A 236 -21.73 -4.00 -11.75
CA ARG A 236 -21.35 -5.21 -12.51
C ARG A 236 -19.92 -5.66 -12.17
N TYR A 237 -19.06 -4.71 -11.84
CA TYR A 237 -17.68 -4.94 -11.41
C TYR A 237 -17.55 -5.19 -9.90
N GLY A 238 -18.64 -5.55 -9.21
CA GLY A 238 -18.60 -5.93 -7.79
C GLY A 238 -18.51 -4.77 -6.79
N PHE A 239 -18.61 -3.52 -7.23
CA PHE A 239 -18.74 -2.38 -6.30
C PHE A 239 -20.07 -2.43 -5.57
N ARG A 240 -20.08 -2.16 -4.27
CA ARG A 240 -21.31 -2.05 -3.47
C ARG A 240 -21.13 -0.94 -2.46
N LEU A 241 -22.16 -0.12 -2.30
CA LEU A 241 -22.18 0.97 -1.33
C LEU A 241 -23.03 0.60 -0.12
N SER A 242 -22.66 1.12 1.05
CA SER A 242 -23.40 0.98 2.29
C SER A 242 -23.31 2.25 3.14
N ASP A 243 -24.30 2.45 3.99
CA ASP A 243 -24.29 3.53 4.97
C ASP A 243 -23.22 3.22 6.03
N ILE A 244 -22.29 4.16 6.20
CA ILE A 244 -21.17 4.08 7.14
C ILE A 244 -21.50 4.81 8.44
N LEU A 245 -22.08 6.00 8.35
CA LEU A 245 -22.51 6.78 9.51
C LEU A 245 -23.85 7.43 9.19
N THR A 246 -24.79 7.30 10.12
CA THR A 246 -26.12 7.92 10.03
C THR A 246 -26.31 8.96 11.12
N PRO A 247 -27.16 9.98 10.91
CA PRO A 247 -27.44 10.99 11.93
C PRO A 247 -28.16 10.46 13.18
N GLY A 248 -28.71 9.24 13.17
CA GLY A 248 -29.46 8.69 14.30
C GLY A 248 -30.80 9.41 14.52
N LEU A 249 -31.44 9.82 13.43
CA LEU A 249 -32.77 10.43 13.40
C LEU A 249 -33.82 9.37 12.96
N ASN A 250 -34.89 9.78 12.27
CA ASN A 250 -35.83 8.85 11.66
C ASN A 250 -35.23 8.14 10.43
N GLU A 251 -35.85 7.05 9.98
CA GLU A 251 -35.34 6.24 8.87
C GLU A 251 -35.12 7.02 7.57
N GLU A 252 -36.02 7.94 7.22
CA GLU A 252 -35.94 8.74 5.99
C GLU A 252 -34.71 9.66 6.04
N LEU A 253 -34.56 10.42 7.12
CA LEU A 253 -33.42 11.31 7.32
C LEU A 253 -32.11 10.53 7.46
N ASN A 254 -32.13 9.35 8.08
CA ASN A 254 -30.95 8.50 8.14
C ASN A 254 -30.48 8.10 6.74
N ARG A 255 -31.40 7.68 5.86
CA ARG A 255 -31.08 7.26 4.49
C ARG A 255 -30.67 8.42 3.58
N GLU A 256 -31.20 9.61 3.78
CA GLU A 256 -30.87 10.77 2.93
C GLU A 256 -29.57 11.46 3.33
N TRP A 257 -29.20 11.42 4.62
CA TRP A 257 -28.04 12.15 5.15
C TRP A 257 -26.88 11.26 5.58
N ALA A 258 -26.94 9.96 5.34
CA ALA A 258 -25.84 9.05 5.67
C ALA A 258 -24.53 9.47 4.98
N ILE A 259 -23.42 9.27 5.68
CA ILE A 259 -22.14 9.05 5.02
C ILE A 259 -22.19 7.67 4.40
N VAL A 260 -21.96 7.60 3.10
CA VAL A 260 -21.89 6.36 2.34
C VAL A 260 -20.42 6.03 2.12
N GLY A 261 -20.12 4.76 1.94
CA GLY A 261 -18.87 4.29 1.34
C GLY A 261 -18.97 2.83 0.95
N HIS A 262 -17.83 2.16 0.79
CA HIS A 262 -17.79 0.81 0.25
C HIS A 262 -18.24 -0.23 1.27
N LYS A 263 -19.09 -1.16 0.83
CA LYS A 263 -19.43 -2.34 1.61
C LYS A 263 -18.21 -3.24 1.74
N GLU A 264 -17.99 -3.78 2.94
CA GLU A 264 -16.90 -4.73 3.22
C GLU A 264 -16.88 -5.89 2.21
N GLY A 265 -15.70 -6.20 1.68
CA GLY A 265 -15.48 -7.27 0.71
C GLY A 265 -15.96 -6.95 -0.71
N SER A 266 -16.53 -5.76 -0.96
CA SER A 266 -16.81 -5.31 -2.33
C SER A 266 -15.53 -4.92 -3.07
N THR A 267 -15.61 -4.82 -4.39
CA THR A 267 -14.49 -4.36 -5.23
C THR A 267 -13.96 -2.99 -4.78
N GLY A 268 -14.84 -2.08 -4.38
CA GLY A 268 -14.46 -0.76 -3.90
C GLY A 268 -13.68 -0.81 -2.59
N ASP A 269 -14.11 -1.63 -1.62
CA ASP A 269 -13.39 -1.86 -0.36
C ASP A 269 -11.99 -2.47 -0.60
N LEU A 270 -11.91 -3.46 -1.50
CA LEU A 270 -10.64 -4.07 -1.86
C LEU A 270 -9.70 -3.10 -2.60
N ILE A 271 -10.23 -2.20 -3.43
CA ILE A 271 -9.43 -1.13 -4.04
C ILE A 271 -8.91 -0.17 -2.96
N MET A 272 -9.70 0.18 -1.94
CA MET A 272 -9.20 1.01 -0.83
C MET A 272 -8.05 0.32 -0.07
N LYS A 273 -8.16 -0.99 0.18
CA LYS A 273 -7.07 -1.80 0.76
C LYS A 273 -5.82 -1.80 -0.12
N LEU A 274 -6.00 -1.96 -1.43
CA LEU A 274 -4.92 -1.87 -2.41
C LEU A 274 -4.21 -0.51 -2.35
N LEU A 275 -4.96 0.59 -2.33
CA LEU A 275 -4.39 1.94 -2.25
C LEU A 275 -3.58 2.14 -0.96
N SER A 276 -4.08 1.68 0.19
CA SER A 276 -3.34 1.72 1.45
C SER A 276 -2.03 0.93 1.35
N GLY A 277 -2.07 -0.30 0.82
CA GLY A 277 -0.87 -1.12 0.61
C GLY A 277 0.16 -0.46 -0.31
N LEU A 278 -0.29 0.23 -1.37
CA LEU A 278 0.60 0.95 -2.30
C LEU A 278 1.28 2.15 -1.63
N TYR A 279 0.55 2.96 -0.87
CA TYR A 279 1.16 4.05 -0.11
C TYR A 279 2.15 3.51 0.94
N GLN A 280 1.79 2.44 1.66
CA GLN A 280 2.69 1.79 2.62
C GLN A 280 3.97 1.29 1.96
N LEU A 281 3.87 0.66 0.78
CA LEU A 281 5.03 0.24 0.01
C LEU A 281 5.92 1.45 -0.31
N ASN A 282 5.36 2.52 -0.84
CA ASN A 282 6.10 3.75 -1.13
C ASN A 282 6.81 4.31 0.12
N ILE A 283 6.11 4.40 1.25
CA ILE A 283 6.64 4.90 2.53
C ILE A 283 7.81 4.03 3.02
N GLU A 284 7.68 2.70 2.97
CA GLU A 284 8.77 1.81 3.39
C GLU A 284 9.99 1.93 2.47
N LEU A 285 9.79 2.16 1.17
CA LEU A 285 10.88 2.41 0.24
C LEU A 285 11.56 3.77 0.50
N VAL A 286 10.80 4.84 0.75
CA VAL A 286 11.34 6.14 1.18
C VAL A 286 12.20 5.98 2.44
N LYS A 287 11.71 5.23 3.45
CA LYS A 287 12.44 4.98 4.71
C LYS A 287 13.68 4.13 4.52
N SER A 288 13.66 3.17 3.59
CA SER A 288 14.77 2.26 3.33
C SER A 288 16.04 2.99 2.87
N LYS A 289 15.88 4.13 2.17
CA LYS A 289 16.93 4.88 1.46
C LYS A 289 17.69 4.05 0.41
N ILE A 290 17.20 2.86 0.07
CA ILE A 290 17.76 1.99 -0.99
C ILE A 290 17.35 2.55 -2.36
N PHE A 291 16.13 3.07 -2.45
CA PHE A 291 15.60 3.74 -3.62
C PHE A 291 15.46 5.23 -3.35
N ASN A 292 15.76 6.05 -4.37
CA ASN A 292 15.44 7.47 -4.36
C ASN A 292 14.04 7.66 -4.97
N VAL A 293 13.01 7.49 -4.14
CA VAL A 293 11.61 7.68 -4.52
C VAL A 293 11.00 8.80 -3.68
N ASP A 294 10.08 9.54 -4.29
CA ASP A 294 9.34 10.58 -3.57
C ASP A 294 8.24 9.97 -2.69
N ASN A 295 7.80 10.72 -1.68
CA ASN A 295 6.62 10.37 -0.89
C ASN A 295 5.34 10.69 -1.67
N GLU A 296 4.72 9.66 -2.27
CA GLU A 296 3.53 9.79 -3.12
C GLU A 296 2.28 10.21 -2.34
N LEU A 297 2.17 9.79 -1.08
CA LEU A 297 1.07 10.23 -0.21
C LEU A 297 1.17 11.74 0.05
N MET A 298 2.36 12.26 0.34
CA MET A 298 2.54 13.70 0.53
C MET A 298 2.32 14.49 -0.76
N LYS A 299 2.68 13.97 -1.93
CA LYS A 299 2.30 14.60 -3.20
C LYS A 299 0.79 14.77 -3.31
N TYR A 300 0.03 13.71 -3.02
CA TYR A 300 -1.43 13.73 -3.05
C TYR A 300 -2.01 14.76 -2.06
N ILE A 301 -1.57 14.71 -0.79
CA ILE A 301 -2.05 15.65 0.25
C ILE A 301 -1.75 17.09 -0.13
N ASN A 302 -0.53 17.37 -0.62
CA ASN A 302 -0.15 18.71 -1.03
C ASN A 302 -1.01 19.25 -2.17
N ASN A 303 -1.43 18.39 -3.10
CA ASN A 303 -2.30 18.77 -4.21
C ASN A 303 -3.69 19.24 -3.76
N TYR A 304 -4.17 18.74 -2.63
CA TYR A 304 -5.51 19.04 -2.10
C TYR A 304 -5.49 19.72 -0.71
N ARG A 305 -4.32 20.20 -0.30
CA ARG A 305 -4.04 20.71 1.05
C ARG A 305 -5.05 21.77 1.50
N GLN A 306 -5.45 22.66 0.60
CA GLN A 306 -6.39 23.75 0.88
C GLN A 306 -7.71 23.26 1.52
N TYR A 307 -8.21 22.08 1.14
CA TYR A 307 -9.46 21.55 1.69
C TYR A 307 -9.27 21.05 3.13
N LEU A 308 -8.13 20.41 3.38
CA LEU A 308 -7.76 19.95 4.71
C LEU A 308 -7.47 21.15 5.63
N ASP A 309 -6.75 22.16 5.15
CA ASP A 309 -6.42 23.37 5.93
C ASP A 309 -7.67 24.14 6.36
N VAL A 310 -8.68 24.26 5.47
CA VAL A 310 -9.97 24.88 5.81
C VAL A 310 -10.65 24.14 6.96
N LEU A 311 -10.71 22.81 6.88
CA LEU A 311 -11.29 21.99 7.94
C LEU A 311 -10.54 22.13 9.27
N LEU A 312 -9.21 21.97 9.24
CA LEU A 312 -8.38 22.01 10.44
C LEU A 312 -8.37 23.40 11.09
N THR A 313 -8.36 24.47 10.30
CA THR A 313 -8.46 25.86 10.80
C THR A 313 -9.79 26.12 11.50
N LYS A 314 -10.87 25.47 11.07
CA LYS A 314 -12.17 25.57 11.74
C LYS A 314 -12.24 24.74 13.03
N LEU A 315 -11.63 23.56 13.05
CA LEU A 315 -11.66 22.64 14.19
C LEU A 315 -10.71 23.06 15.31
N ALA A 316 -9.47 23.42 14.98
CA ALA A 316 -8.40 23.62 15.94
C ALA A 316 -8.74 24.64 17.06
N PRO A 317 -9.35 25.81 16.77
CA PRO A 317 -9.76 26.76 17.82
C PRO A 317 -10.81 26.19 18.78
N LYS A 318 -11.70 25.29 18.32
CA LYS A 318 -12.75 24.68 19.15
C LYS A 318 -12.19 23.73 20.21
N VAL A 319 -10.98 23.23 20.00
CA VAL A 319 -10.29 22.28 20.91
C VAL A 319 -9.01 22.84 21.53
N GLY A 320 -8.69 24.11 21.27
CA GLY A 320 -7.49 24.77 21.79
C GLY A 320 -6.19 24.15 21.29
N LEU A 321 -6.18 23.63 20.06
CA LEU A 321 -5.01 23.09 19.38
C LEU A 321 -4.60 24.02 18.23
N LYS A 322 -3.39 23.83 17.68
CA LYS A 322 -3.07 24.35 16.36
C LYS A 322 -3.48 23.34 15.28
N PRO A 323 -3.79 23.77 14.05
CA PRO A 323 -4.14 22.87 12.94
C PRO A 323 -3.11 21.74 12.74
N GLU A 324 -1.82 22.07 12.78
CA GLU A 324 -0.71 21.13 12.62
C GLU A 324 -0.59 20.10 13.75
N ASP A 325 -1.19 20.37 14.91
CA ASP A 325 -1.14 19.50 16.09
C ASP A 325 -2.23 18.43 16.08
N ILE A 326 -3.22 18.50 15.18
CA ILE A 326 -4.30 17.51 15.09
C ILE A 326 -3.76 16.23 14.43
N TYR A 327 -3.82 15.09 15.14
CA TYR A 327 -3.32 13.80 14.67
C TYR A 327 -4.43 12.89 14.12
N TRP A 328 -5.50 12.67 14.89
CA TRP A 328 -6.67 11.92 14.44
C TRP A 328 -7.96 12.45 15.07
N ILE A 329 -9.08 12.12 14.45
CA ILE A 329 -10.44 12.50 14.84
C ILE A 329 -11.31 11.24 14.86
N GLU A 330 -11.87 10.87 16.00
CA GLU A 330 -12.88 9.82 16.13
C GLU A 330 -14.26 10.45 16.17
N VAL A 331 -15.17 9.89 15.40
CA VAL A 331 -16.47 10.45 15.07
C VAL A 331 -17.52 9.44 15.47
N SER A 332 -18.47 9.86 16.29
CA SER A 332 -19.67 9.07 16.57
C SER A 332 -20.90 9.97 16.44
N SER A 333 -22.02 9.41 15.96
CA SER A 333 -23.26 10.17 15.78
C SER A 333 -24.45 9.52 16.46
N ASN A 334 -25.28 10.36 17.08
CA ASN A 334 -26.54 9.98 17.68
C ASN A 334 -27.48 11.19 17.76
N ASN A 335 -28.78 11.00 17.53
CA ASN A 335 -29.84 12.02 17.68
C ASN A 335 -29.53 13.36 16.99
N GLY A 336 -28.99 13.32 15.77
CA GLY A 336 -28.66 14.52 14.97
C GLY A 336 -27.43 15.28 15.45
N LYS A 337 -26.69 14.74 16.42
CA LYS A 337 -25.42 15.29 16.93
C LYS A 337 -24.26 14.39 16.55
N VAL A 338 -23.08 14.98 16.44
CA VAL A 338 -21.82 14.29 16.17
C VAL A 338 -20.85 14.64 17.28
N LYS A 339 -20.34 13.61 17.97
CA LYS A 339 -19.26 13.73 18.93
C LYS A 339 -17.95 13.50 18.18
N LEU A 340 -17.05 14.47 18.30
CA LEU A 340 -15.69 14.42 17.76
C LEU A 340 -14.71 14.30 18.91
N GLU A 341 -13.94 13.22 18.95
CA GLU A 341 -12.80 13.03 19.84
C GLU A 341 -11.52 13.30 19.04
N ILE A 342 -10.83 14.39 19.37
CA ILE A 342 -9.68 14.89 18.63
C ILE A 342 -8.43 14.67 19.48
N MET A 343 -7.45 13.97 18.90
CA MET A 343 -6.16 13.73 19.56
C MET A 343 -5.10 14.69 19.01
N GLY A 344 -4.45 15.42 19.92
CA GLY A 344 -3.27 16.22 19.62
C GLY A 344 -1.98 15.38 19.52
N ARG A 345 -0.96 15.91 18.84
CA ARG A 345 0.38 15.31 18.73
C ARG A 345 1.12 15.30 20.08
N ASP A 346 1.14 16.45 20.75
CA ASP A 346 1.82 16.61 22.04
C ASP A 346 0.88 16.25 23.18
N VAL A 347 1.23 15.15 23.85
CA VAL A 347 0.50 14.58 24.98
C VAL A 347 -0.83 13.97 24.53
N ARG A 348 -1.19 12.81 25.07
CA ARG A 348 -2.47 12.09 24.87
C ARG A 348 -3.68 12.88 25.42
N SER A 349 -3.75 14.17 25.10
CA SER A 349 -4.79 15.08 25.50
C SER A 349 -5.92 14.95 24.49
N GLU A 350 -6.80 14.02 24.80
CA GLU A 350 -8.06 13.86 24.08
C GLU A 350 -8.93 15.10 24.33
N ARG A 351 -9.41 15.71 23.25
CA ARG A 351 -10.33 16.84 23.28
C ARG A 351 -11.65 16.40 22.67
N ARG A 352 -12.76 16.75 23.32
CA ARG A 352 -14.10 16.34 22.87
C ARG A 352 -14.94 17.57 22.56
N ILE A 353 -15.55 17.57 21.39
CA ILE A 353 -16.56 18.56 21.01
C ILE A 353 -17.79 17.85 20.45
N VAL A 354 -18.94 18.51 20.54
CA VAL A 354 -20.18 18.06 19.92
C VAL A 354 -20.63 19.12 18.93
N VAL A 355 -20.93 18.69 17.71
CA VAL A 355 -21.42 19.55 16.64
C VAL A 355 -22.75 19.02 16.11
N ASP A 356 -23.49 19.86 15.39
CA ASP A 356 -24.66 19.39 14.65
C ASP A 356 -24.24 18.48 13.50
N TYR A 357 -25.03 17.45 13.22
CA TYR A 357 -24.73 16.53 12.12
C TYR A 357 -24.62 17.24 10.77
N LEU A 358 -25.46 18.25 10.53
CA LEU A 358 -25.40 19.06 9.32
C LEU A 358 -24.12 19.89 9.24
N GLU A 359 -23.65 20.44 10.36
CA GLU A 359 -22.36 21.15 10.42
C GLU A 359 -21.22 20.18 10.09
N PHE A 360 -21.23 19.00 10.71
CA PHE A 360 -20.24 17.95 10.43
C PHE A 360 -20.23 17.54 8.95
N VAL A 361 -21.38 17.22 8.37
CA VAL A 361 -21.50 16.88 6.94
C VAL A 361 -20.96 18.01 6.07
N THR A 362 -21.31 19.26 6.35
CA THR A 362 -20.88 20.40 5.56
C THR A 362 -19.35 20.58 5.60
N ASP A 363 -18.76 20.50 6.79
CA ASP A 363 -17.34 20.78 6.99
C ASP A 363 -16.44 19.64 6.51
N PHE A 364 -16.85 18.38 6.72
CA PHE A 364 -16.02 17.21 6.42
C PHE A 364 -16.19 16.72 4.98
N SER A 365 -17.27 17.07 4.28
CA SER A 365 -17.56 16.57 2.93
C SER A 365 -16.39 16.66 1.96
N PRO A 366 -15.72 17.83 1.77
CA PRO A 366 -14.64 17.92 0.80
C PRO A 366 -13.45 17.03 1.17
N SER A 367 -13.08 16.97 2.44
CA SER A 367 -11.93 16.19 2.91
C SER A 367 -12.19 14.68 2.89
N LEU A 368 -13.42 14.24 3.19
CA LEU A 368 -13.86 12.85 3.03
C LEU A 368 -13.88 12.44 1.56
N PHE A 369 -14.50 13.27 0.71
CA PHE A 369 -14.59 13.05 -0.73
C PHE A 369 -13.21 12.99 -1.41
N LEU A 370 -12.25 13.77 -0.93
CA LEU A 370 -10.88 13.73 -1.45
C LEU A 370 -10.04 12.64 -0.78
N GLY A 371 -10.57 11.88 0.19
CA GLY A 371 -9.82 10.89 0.97
C GLY A 371 -8.60 11.48 1.69
N LEU A 372 -8.70 12.74 2.13
CA LEU A 372 -7.66 13.41 2.92
C LEU A 372 -7.75 13.08 4.41
N LEU A 373 -8.91 12.57 4.81
CA LEU A 373 -9.14 12.00 6.12
C LEU A 373 -9.07 10.50 5.92
N ASP A 374 -7.89 9.97 6.18
CA ASP A 374 -7.62 8.58 5.89
C ASP A 374 -8.38 7.69 6.87
N PHE A 375 -9.04 6.67 6.32
CA PHE A 375 -9.57 5.57 7.10
C PHE A 375 -8.42 4.56 7.26
N ALA A 376 -7.54 4.88 8.22
CA ALA A 376 -6.40 4.11 8.72
C ALA A 376 -5.05 4.25 8.00
N LEU A 377 -4.18 5.08 8.60
CA LEU A 377 -2.73 4.86 8.68
C LEU A 377 -2.24 5.15 10.11
N SER A 378 -2.43 4.17 11.02
CA SER A 378 -1.56 4.02 12.19
C SER A 378 -0.78 2.72 12.07
N SER A 379 0.54 2.88 12.09
CA SER A 379 1.55 1.86 11.92
C SER A 379 1.52 0.79 13.01
N SER A 380 1.01 -0.39 12.68
CA SER A 380 1.53 -1.69 13.13
C SER A 380 0.57 -2.76 12.66
N LEU A 381 0.96 -3.60 11.70
CA LEU A 381 0.60 -5.02 11.52
C LEU A 381 -0.78 -5.58 11.98
N GLU A 382 -1.80 -4.74 12.11
CA GLU A 382 -3.18 -5.03 12.50
C GLU A 382 -4.08 -4.12 11.67
N PHE A 383 -4.03 -4.27 10.34
CA PHE A 383 -5.06 -3.73 9.47
C PHE A 383 -6.26 -4.68 9.49
N ARG A 384 -7.04 -4.59 10.57
CA ARG A 384 -8.44 -4.98 10.50
C ARG A 384 -9.22 -3.85 9.84
N THR A 385 -10.00 -4.24 8.83
CA THR A 385 -11.40 -3.84 8.63
C THR A 385 -11.88 -2.74 9.57
N MET A 386 -12.62 -1.74 9.05
CA MET A 386 -13.55 -0.90 9.83
C MET A 386 -13.89 -1.59 11.16
N GLU A 387 -13.30 -1.18 12.29
CA GLU A 387 -13.84 -1.59 13.58
C GLU A 387 -15.09 -0.76 13.80
N MET A 388 -16.14 -1.09 13.03
CA MET A 388 -17.51 -0.80 13.40
C MET A 388 -17.80 -1.64 14.63
N SER A 389 -17.38 -1.16 15.80
CA SER A 389 -18.01 -1.63 17.02
C SER A 389 -19.41 -1.04 17.05
N THR A 390 -20.41 -1.87 16.74
CA THR A 390 -21.80 -1.55 17.08
C THR A 390 -21.91 -1.64 18.60
N SER A 391 -21.52 -0.56 19.28
CA SER A 391 -22.00 -0.37 20.65
C SER A 391 -23.49 -0.05 20.56
N ALA A 392 -24.25 -0.34 21.62
CA ALA A 392 -25.69 -0.02 21.72
C ALA A 392 -26.00 1.49 21.61
N GLN A 393 -25.02 2.35 21.28
CA GLN A 393 -25.11 3.81 21.25
C GLN A 393 -24.58 4.50 19.98
N GLY A 394 -24.19 3.76 18.91
CA GLY A 394 -23.87 4.37 17.60
C GLY A 394 -22.67 3.75 16.88
N VAL A 395 -22.44 4.19 15.64
CA VAL A 395 -21.25 3.83 14.83
C VAL A 395 -20.12 4.81 15.09
N THR A 396 -18.92 4.28 15.31
CA THR A 396 -17.69 5.04 15.50
C THR A 396 -16.82 4.97 14.24
N LEU A 397 -16.29 6.11 13.78
CA LEU A 397 -15.34 6.22 12.68
C LEU A 397 -14.06 6.89 13.14
N ARG A 398 -12.90 6.38 12.76
CA ARG A 398 -11.61 7.04 13.00
C ARG A 398 -11.05 7.61 11.71
N LEU A 399 -10.73 8.90 11.76
CA LEU A 399 -10.21 9.70 10.65
C LEU A 399 -8.79 10.17 10.98
N TYR A 400 -7.83 9.82 10.16
CA TYR A 400 -6.43 10.20 10.37
C TYR A 400 -6.07 11.44 9.56
N VAL A 401 -5.27 12.33 10.16
CA VAL A 401 -4.76 13.51 9.46
C VAL A 401 -3.33 13.22 8.97
N PRO A 402 -3.10 13.16 7.66
CA PRO A 402 -1.96 12.45 7.10
C PRO A 402 -0.64 13.23 7.07
N TRP A 403 -0.52 14.38 7.75
CA TRP A 403 0.74 15.12 7.97
C TRP A 403 1.81 14.35 8.76
N VAL A 404 1.62 13.04 8.98
CA VAL A 404 2.20 12.25 10.06
C VAL A 404 2.78 10.92 9.56
N ILE A 405 3.18 10.82 8.28
CA ILE A 405 3.88 9.62 7.77
C ILE A 405 5.28 9.89 7.23
#